data_AF-A0A6H9WMQ0-F1
#
_entry.id   AF-A0A6H9WMQ0-F1
#
_cell.length_a   1.000
_cell.length_b   1.000
_cell.length_c   1.000
_cell.angle_alpha   90.00
_cell.angle_beta   90.00
_cell.angle_gamma   90.00
#
_symmetry.space_group_name_H-M   'P 1'
#
loop_
_entity.id
_entity.type
_entity.pdbx_description
1 polymer ?
#
loop_
_entity_poly.entity_id
_entity_poly.type
_entity_poly.pdbx_seq_one_letter_code
_entity_poly.pdbx_strand_id
1 'polypeptide(L)'
;MTTPETIAERTSQINRDANYTGLGVAEFVALVMHENTAGSGVTASLLGLDDEALFEPAPLMYGRASLFARGLLETGDGETIEPAGVGRLVAHAAANASRWVSLLLFTPTGGQDAVFLIQAPSGALLVVPRALMSFQVAPANLADGLTGVVWDIIERHLHAVEDATVVIGAVFPDGSASKLVLVREDRDADAAAGTAFVVAITEDLDDEPADAVTVLTEDELDAVLNAALRGPDDVAGGNVGDGAGTTDGADAS
;
A
#
# COMPACT_ATOMS: atom_id res chain seq x y z
N MET A 1 -17.25 33.91 1.78
CA MET A 1 -15.87 33.39 1.77
C MET A 1 -15.89 32.07 2.52
N THR A 2 -16.02 30.98 1.79
CA THR A 2 -15.88 29.61 2.31
C THR A 2 -14.39 29.35 2.49
N THR A 3 -13.97 28.94 3.68
CA THR A 3 -12.59 28.52 3.95
C THR A 3 -12.24 27.38 2.98
N PRO A 4 -11.07 27.38 2.31
CA PRO A 4 -10.66 26.23 1.53
C PRO A 4 -10.57 25.03 2.46
N GLU A 5 -11.44 24.05 2.22
CA GLU A 5 -11.44 22.76 2.87
C GLU A 5 -10.03 22.16 2.69
N THR A 6 -9.40 21.80 3.80
CA THR A 6 -7.99 21.39 3.76
C THR A 6 -7.82 20.07 3.01
N ILE A 7 -6.66 19.84 2.39
CA ILE A 7 -6.33 18.56 1.73
C ILE A 7 -6.59 17.40 2.71
N ALA A 8 -6.27 17.58 3.99
CA ALA A 8 -6.56 16.61 5.05
C ALA A 8 -8.06 16.29 5.24
N GLU A 9 -8.96 17.25 5.03
CA GLU A 9 -10.42 17.06 5.07
C GLU A 9 -10.92 16.35 3.80
N ARG A 10 -10.29 16.58 2.64
CA ARG A 10 -10.66 15.91 1.38
C ARG A 10 -10.11 14.49 1.27
N THR A 11 -8.87 14.23 1.69
CA THR A 11 -8.36 12.86 1.86
C THR A 11 -9.12 12.09 2.95
N SER A 12 -9.62 12.79 3.98
CA SER A 12 -10.56 12.21 4.96
C SER A 12 -11.90 11.81 4.33
N GLN A 13 -12.34 12.48 3.25
CA GLN A 13 -13.52 12.05 2.49
C GLN A 13 -13.29 10.83 1.61
N ILE A 14 -12.08 10.65 1.05
CA ILE A 14 -11.68 9.48 0.23
C ILE A 14 -11.89 8.15 0.98
N ASN A 15 -12.04 8.22 2.30
CA ASN A 15 -11.93 7.13 3.27
C ASN A 15 -13.17 6.90 4.16
N ARG A 16 -14.32 7.52 3.86
CA ARG A 16 -15.51 7.47 4.75
C ARG A 16 -16.10 6.09 5.01
N ASP A 17 -15.83 5.10 4.15
CA ASP A 17 -16.36 3.73 4.30
C ASP A 17 -15.39 2.79 5.04
N ALA A 18 -14.13 3.19 5.23
CA ALA A 18 -13.15 2.39 5.95
C ALA A 18 -13.08 2.84 7.42
N ASN A 19 -13.25 1.88 8.34
CA ASN A 19 -13.13 2.12 9.78
C ASN A 19 -11.66 2.29 10.18
N TYR A 20 -11.12 3.49 9.97
CA TYR A 20 -9.75 3.81 10.36
C TYR A 20 -9.57 3.83 11.87
N THR A 21 -8.46 3.25 12.31
CA THR A 21 -7.95 3.38 13.68
C THR A 21 -6.75 4.30 13.69
N GLY A 22 -6.82 5.38 14.48
CA GLY A 22 -5.68 6.26 14.70
C GLY A 22 -4.70 5.67 15.71
N LEU A 23 -3.41 5.73 15.42
CA LEU A 23 -2.31 5.26 16.28
C LEU A 23 -1.26 6.37 16.40
N GLY A 24 -0.79 6.66 17.60
CA GLY A 24 0.41 7.49 17.79
C GLY A 24 1.68 6.72 17.41
N VAL A 25 2.80 7.43 17.20
CA VAL A 25 4.09 6.80 16.83
C VAL A 25 4.48 5.65 17.75
N ALA A 26 4.38 5.84 19.07
CA ALA A 26 4.75 4.83 20.05
C ALA A 26 3.83 3.59 20.00
N GLU A 27 2.53 3.79 19.76
CA GLU A 27 1.57 2.69 19.59
C GLU A 27 1.87 1.91 18.31
N PHE A 28 2.12 2.63 17.21
CA PHE A 28 2.38 2.02 15.93
C PHE A 28 3.71 1.25 15.93
N VAL A 29 4.80 1.85 16.43
CA VAL A 29 6.11 1.19 16.59
C VAL A 29 6.00 -0.04 17.49
N ALA A 30 5.26 0.05 18.61
CA ALA A 30 5.05 -1.09 19.51
C ALA A 30 4.34 -2.26 18.82
N LEU A 31 3.39 -2.00 17.91
CA LEU A 31 2.72 -3.06 17.12
C LEU A 31 3.61 -3.59 16.01
N VAL A 32 4.29 -2.73 15.24
CA VAL A 32 5.21 -3.14 14.15
C VAL A 32 6.31 -4.03 14.70
N MET A 33 6.87 -3.68 15.86
CA MET A 33 7.98 -4.40 16.49
C MET A 33 7.53 -5.51 17.44
N HIS A 34 6.25 -5.85 17.48
CA HIS A 34 5.73 -6.88 18.39
C HIS A 34 6.42 -8.24 18.18
N GLU A 35 6.52 -8.68 16.92
CA GLU A 35 7.15 -9.95 16.54
C GLU A 35 8.65 -9.81 16.20
N ASN A 36 9.13 -8.57 15.99
CA ASN A 36 10.52 -8.25 15.65
C ASN A 36 11.13 -9.12 14.52
N THR A 37 10.46 -9.16 13.36
CA THR A 37 10.93 -9.90 12.18
C THR A 37 11.66 -8.99 11.19
N ALA A 38 12.24 -9.57 10.14
CA ALA A 38 12.79 -8.80 9.02
C ALA A 38 11.72 -7.92 8.34
N GLY A 39 10.49 -8.43 8.19
CA GLY A 39 9.36 -7.69 7.65
C GLY A 39 8.98 -6.47 8.50
N SER A 40 9.03 -6.61 9.84
CA SER A 40 8.84 -5.49 10.76
C SER A 40 9.87 -4.38 10.52
N GLY A 41 11.14 -4.76 10.29
CA GLY A 41 12.22 -3.83 9.97
C GLY A 41 12.00 -3.07 8.64
N VAL A 42 11.62 -3.79 7.58
CA VAL A 42 11.27 -3.17 6.28
C VAL A 42 10.07 -2.22 6.43
N THR A 43 9.04 -2.65 7.16
CA THR A 43 7.87 -1.82 7.46
C THR A 43 8.24 -0.54 8.19
N ALA A 44 9.10 -0.63 9.21
CA ALA A 44 9.57 0.53 9.95
C ALA A 44 10.35 1.49 9.05
N SER A 45 11.27 0.97 8.25
CA SER A 45 12.11 1.81 7.38
C SER A 45 11.31 2.51 6.28
N LEU A 46 10.39 1.81 5.62
CA LEU A 46 9.52 2.41 4.58
C LEU A 46 8.63 3.53 5.12
N LEU A 47 8.27 3.47 6.41
CA LEU A 47 7.46 4.49 7.07
C LEU A 47 8.31 5.58 7.74
N GLY A 48 9.63 5.59 7.53
CA GLY A 48 10.56 6.57 8.09
C GLY A 48 10.68 6.49 9.62
N LEU A 49 10.54 5.28 10.17
CA LEU A 49 10.65 5.01 11.61
C LEU A 49 12.09 4.59 11.98
N ASP A 50 13.11 5.13 11.32
CA ASP A 50 14.51 4.73 11.50
C ASP A 50 15.20 5.35 12.72
N ASP A 51 14.50 6.22 13.47
CA ASP A 51 15.06 6.84 14.67
C ASP A 51 15.19 5.80 15.80
N GLU A 52 16.43 5.47 16.16
CA GLU A 52 16.77 4.54 17.24
C GLU A 52 16.06 4.89 18.56
N ALA A 53 15.81 6.18 18.82
CA ALA A 53 15.12 6.63 20.04
C ALA A 53 13.68 6.09 20.12
N LEU A 54 13.03 5.80 19.00
CA LEU A 54 11.67 5.23 18.97
C LEU A 54 11.63 3.78 19.48
N PHE A 55 12.76 3.08 19.44
CA PHE A 55 12.89 1.68 19.84
C PHE A 55 13.43 1.52 21.27
N GLU A 56 13.66 2.62 21.99
CA GLU A 56 14.05 2.56 23.39
C GLU A 56 12.93 1.95 24.26
N PRO A 57 13.29 1.32 25.40
CA PRO A 57 12.30 0.66 26.26
C PRO A 57 11.15 1.56 26.73
N ALA A 58 11.42 2.85 26.98
CA ALA A 58 10.41 3.77 27.50
C ALA A 58 9.31 4.12 26.47
N PRO A 59 9.63 4.59 25.24
CA PRO A 59 8.64 4.78 24.18
C PRO A 59 7.79 3.53 23.90
N LEU A 60 8.42 2.35 23.79
CA LEU A 60 7.71 1.09 23.57
C LEU A 60 6.75 0.77 24.72
N MET A 61 7.16 1.01 25.98
CA MET A 61 6.31 0.83 27.15
C MET A 61 5.09 1.76 27.13
N TYR A 62 5.27 3.04 26.79
CA TYR A 62 4.16 3.99 26.67
C TYR A 62 3.20 3.62 25.54
N GLY A 63 3.72 3.17 24.40
CA GLY A 63 2.93 2.66 23.29
C GLY A 63 2.08 1.47 23.71
N ARG A 64 2.68 0.45 24.34
CA ARG A 64 1.99 -0.74 24.85
C ARG A 64 0.93 -0.40 25.91
N ALA A 65 1.24 0.50 26.84
CA ALA A 65 0.29 0.94 27.86
C ALA A 65 -0.94 1.63 27.23
N SER A 66 -0.72 2.49 26.23
CA SER A 66 -1.81 3.13 25.48
C SER A 66 -2.65 2.13 24.70
N LEU A 67 -2.01 1.20 23.99
CA LEU A 67 -2.72 0.15 23.24
C LEU A 67 -3.56 -0.75 24.16
N PHE A 68 -3.03 -1.13 25.32
CA PHE A 68 -3.75 -1.92 26.32
C PHE A 68 -4.97 -1.16 26.85
N ALA A 69 -4.81 0.13 27.18
CA ALA A 69 -5.93 0.99 27.62
C ALA A 69 -7.04 1.12 26.57
N ARG A 70 -6.70 0.96 25.29
CA ARG A 70 -7.64 1.01 24.15
C ARG A 70 -8.17 -0.37 23.73
N GLY A 71 -7.77 -1.44 24.41
CA GLY A 71 -8.16 -2.82 24.06
C GLY A 71 -7.56 -3.32 22.73
N LEU A 72 -6.44 -2.73 22.29
CA LEU A 72 -5.68 -3.16 21.11
C LEU A 72 -4.54 -4.11 21.46
N LEU A 73 -4.23 -4.23 22.75
CA LEU A 73 -3.48 -5.33 23.34
C LEU A 73 -4.36 -5.98 24.41
N GLU A 74 -4.22 -7.29 24.58
CA GLU A 74 -4.89 -8.08 25.61
C GLU A 74 -3.89 -8.97 26.33
N THR A 75 -4.21 -9.40 27.55
CA THR A 75 -3.40 -10.41 28.24
C THR A 75 -3.91 -11.78 27.81
N GLY A 76 -3.05 -12.59 27.20
CA GLY A 76 -3.40 -13.91 26.69
C GLY A 76 -3.56 -14.93 27.82
N ASP A 77 -2.44 -15.54 28.24
CA ASP A 77 -2.39 -16.59 29.27
C ASP A 77 -2.19 -16.05 30.70
N GLY A 78 -2.29 -14.73 30.88
CA GLY A 78 -2.00 -14.05 32.16
C GLY A 78 -0.58 -13.51 32.25
N GLU A 79 0.32 -13.90 31.36
CA GLU A 79 1.73 -13.47 31.35
C GLU A 79 2.13 -12.82 30.02
N THR A 80 1.54 -13.26 28.90
CA THR A 80 1.80 -12.68 27.59
C THR A 80 0.83 -11.54 27.27
N ILE A 81 1.37 -10.50 26.64
CA ILE A 81 0.59 -9.40 26.07
C ILE A 81 0.53 -9.64 24.58
N GLU A 82 -0.67 -9.78 24.03
CA GLU A 82 -0.90 -10.09 22.63
C GLU A 82 -1.73 -9.01 21.94
N PRO A 83 -1.46 -8.71 20.67
CA PRO A 83 -2.31 -7.84 19.87
C PRO A 83 -3.73 -8.36 19.69
N ALA A 84 -4.70 -7.45 19.78
CA ALA A 84 -6.13 -7.71 19.64
C ALA A 84 -6.75 -6.85 18.53
N GLY A 85 -7.84 -7.33 17.93
CA GLY A 85 -8.59 -6.61 16.89
C GLY A 85 -7.69 -6.09 15.75
N VAL A 86 -7.77 -4.79 15.48
CA VAL A 86 -6.93 -4.13 14.47
C VAL A 86 -5.44 -4.11 14.85
N GLY A 87 -5.10 -4.12 16.15
CA GLY A 87 -3.71 -4.23 16.60
C GLY A 87 -3.07 -5.54 16.12
N ARG A 88 -3.82 -6.64 16.14
CA ARG A 88 -3.39 -7.93 15.59
C ARG A 88 -3.14 -7.88 14.10
N LEU A 89 -4.01 -7.21 13.36
CA LEU A 89 -3.82 -7.01 11.92
C LEU A 89 -2.53 -6.22 11.64
N VAL A 90 -2.27 -5.13 12.37
CA VAL A 90 -1.05 -4.33 12.20
C VAL A 90 0.20 -5.15 12.50
N ALA A 91 0.25 -5.80 13.66
CA ALA A 91 1.40 -6.61 14.06
C ALA A 91 1.65 -7.76 13.07
N HIS A 92 0.60 -8.48 12.68
CA HIS A 92 0.70 -9.58 11.72
C HIS A 92 1.15 -9.10 10.33
N ALA A 93 0.54 -8.04 9.80
CA ALA A 93 0.86 -7.50 8.49
C ALA A 93 2.30 -7.00 8.45
N ALA A 94 2.75 -6.23 9.45
CA ALA A 94 4.13 -5.77 9.53
C ALA A 94 5.13 -6.95 9.58
N ALA A 95 4.84 -7.96 10.40
CA ALA A 95 5.75 -9.07 10.60
C ALA A 95 5.84 -10.03 9.40
N ASN A 96 4.75 -10.20 8.65
CA ASN A 96 4.58 -11.23 7.62
C ASN A 96 4.30 -10.66 6.23
N ALA A 97 4.63 -9.39 6.00
CA ALA A 97 4.38 -8.76 4.71
C ALA A 97 5.14 -9.48 3.60
N SER A 98 4.43 -9.76 2.51
CA SER A 98 4.97 -10.28 1.26
C SER A 98 5.18 -9.18 0.23
N ARG A 99 4.67 -7.97 0.50
CA ARG A 99 4.75 -6.81 -0.40
C ARG A 99 4.39 -5.53 0.34
N TRP A 100 5.12 -4.46 0.07
CA TRP A 100 4.79 -3.10 0.48
C TRP A 100 4.57 -2.26 -0.75
N VAL A 101 3.46 -1.54 -0.83
CA VAL A 101 3.15 -0.61 -1.93
C VAL A 101 3.08 0.79 -1.34
N SER A 102 3.81 1.74 -1.91
CA SER A 102 3.71 3.16 -1.59
C SER A 102 2.97 3.90 -2.70
N LEU A 103 2.08 4.80 -2.29
CA LEU A 103 1.33 5.70 -3.13
C LEU A 103 1.59 7.11 -2.64
N LEU A 104 2.34 7.89 -3.41
CA LEU A 104 2.56 9.30 -3.14
C LEU A 104 1.57 10.11 -3.97
N LEU A 105 0.71 10.85 -3.28
CA LEU A 105 -0.40 11.59 -3.86
C LEU A 105 -0.03 13.07 -3.91
N PHE A 106 0.25 13.59 -5.10
CA PHE A 106 0.64 14.97 -5.31
C PHE A 106 -0.53 15.81 -5.79
N THR A 107 -0.56 17.05 -5.31
CA THR A 107 -1.45 18.12 -5.77
C THR A 107 -0.66 19.16 -6.56
N PRO A 108 -1.30 19.92 -7.47
CA PRO A 108 -0.60 20.95 -8.27
C PRO A 108 0.02 22.06 -7.42
N THR A 109 -0.52 22.30 -6.23
CA THR A 109 -0.04 23.32 -5.29
C THR A 109 1.14 22.84 -4.43
N GLY A 110 1.67 21.63 -4.69
CA GLY A 110 2.80 21.05 -3.96
C GLY A 110 2.43 20.37 -2.63
N GLY A 111 1.13 20.20 -2.35
CA GLY A 111 0.69 19.33 -1.25
C GLY A 111 0.92 17.88 -1.60
N GLN A 112 1.41 17.11 -0.62
CA GLN A 112 1.72 15.68 -0.74
C GLN A 112 1.01 14.92 0.37
N ASP A 113 0.36 13.81 0.02
CA ASP A 113 -0.11 12.80 0.95
C ASP A 113 0.55 11.45 0.60
N ALA A 114 0.56 10.52 1.55
CA ALA A 114 1.14 9.21 1.35
C ALA A 114 0.20 8.12 1.86
N VAL A 115 0.01 7.08 1.05
CA VAL A 115 -0.71 5.87 1.44
C VAL A 115 0.21 4.69 1.24
N PHE A 116 0.37 3.89 2.27
CA PHE A 116 1.11 2.64 2.21
C PHE A 116 0.12 1.50 2.30
N LEU A 117 0.34 0.48 1.48
CA LEU A 117 -0.35 -0.78 1.60
C LEU A 117 0.65 -1.87 1.94
N ILE A 118 0.39 -2.59 3.03
CA ILE A 118 1.22 -3.69 3.51
C ILE A 118 0.42 -4.97 3.30
N GLN A 119 0.80 -5.77 2.32
CA GLN A 119 0.14 -7.03 2.00
C GLN A 119 0.84 -8.18 2.72
N ALA A 120 0.05 -9.03 3.37
CA ALA A 120 0.47 -10.28 4.01
C ALA A 120 -0.41 -11.45 3.52
N PRO A 121 -0.06 -12.72 3.78
CA PRO A 121 -0.82 -13.87 3.28
C PRO A 121 -2.30 -13.89 3.68
N SER A 122 -2.65 -13.29 4.83
CA SER A 122 -4.02 -13.30 5.37
C SER A 122 -4.83 -12.03 5.04
N GLY A 123 -4.24 -11.05 4.36
CA GLY A 123 -4.91 -9.79 4.02
C GLY A 123 -3.94 -8.64 3.78
N ALA A 124 -4.46 -7.43 3.65
CA ALA A 124 -3.63 -6.23 3.52
C ALA A 124 -4.09 -5.12 4.46
N LEU A 125 -3.14 -4.26 4.82
CA LEU A 125 -3.33 -3.13 5.71
C LEU A 125 -3.04 -1.84 4.95
N LEU A 126 -3.98 -0.90 4.94
CA LEU A 126 -3.76 0.48 4.56
C LEU A 126 -3.18 1.25 5.75
N VAL A 127 -2.12 2.00 5.51
CA VAL A 127 -1.45 2.86 6.48
C VAL A 127 -1.28 4.25 5.87
N VAL A 128 -1.83 5.26 6.53
CA VAL A 128 -1.72 6.66 6.11
C VAL A 128 -0.97 7.42 7.20
N PRO A 129 0.28 7.82 6.97
CA PRO A 129 0.99 8.71 7.88
C PRO A 129 0.30 10.06 7.96
N ARG A 130 0.26 10.64 9.16
CA ARG A 130 -0.36 11.93 9.44
C ARG A 130 0.64 12.81 10.20
N ALA A 131 0.27 14.08 10.38
CA ALA A 131 1.05 15.03 11.16
C ALA A 131 1.37 14.47 12.56
N LEU A 132 2.48 14.96 13.13
CA LEU A 132 2.96 14.57 14.46
C LEU A 132 3.28 13.07 14.59
N MET A 133 3.73 12.43 13.50
CA MET A 133 4.10 11.01 13.45
C MET A 133 2.96 10.10 13.93
N SER A 134 1.72 10.46 13.59
CA SER A 134 0.57 9.59 13.84
C SER A 134 0.20 8.82 12.57
N PHE A 135 -0.51 7.72 12.73
CA PHE A 135 -0.85 6.81 11.65
C PHE A 135 -2.35 6.53 11.69
N GLN A 136 -2.99 6.54 10.54
CA GLN A 136 -4.33 5.98 10.39
C GLN A 136 -4.19 4.62 9.71
N VAL A 137 -4.75 3.58 10.32
CA VAL A 137 -4.67 2.22 9.80
C VAL A 137 -6.06 1.64 9.55
N ALA A 138 -6.21 0.87 8.48
CA ALA A 138 -7.45 0.16 8.16
C ALA A 138 -7.15 -1.15 7.41
N PRO A 139 -7.98 -2.19 7.57
CA PRO A 139 -7.93 -3.33 6.66
C PRO A 139 -8.27 -2.88 5.24
N ALA A 140 -7.51 -3.37 4.26
CA ALA A 140 -7.82 -3.16 2.86
C ALA A 140 -8.86 -4.19 2.37
N ASN A 141 -9.79 -3.74 1.54
CA ASN A 141 -10.75 -4.64 0.90
C ASN A 141 -10.14 -5.24 -0.37
N LEU A 142 -9.71 -6.50 -0.31
CA LEU A 142 -9.07 -7.19 -1.43
C LEU A 142 -10.07 -7.96 -2.33
N ALA A 143 -11.36 -7.58 -2.35
CA ALA A 143 -12.37 -8.23 -3.19
C ALA A 143 -11.96 -8.26 -4.68
N ASP A 144 -11.41 -7.15 -5.16
CA ASP A 144 -10.90 -6.98 -6.54
C ASP A 144 -9.37 -7.13 -6.62
N GLY A 145 -8.79 -7.75 -5.58
CA GLY A 145 -7.34 -7.92 -5.45
C GLY A 145 -6.59 -6.65 -5.07
N LEU A 146 -5.25 -6.75 -5.06
CA LEU A 146 -4.36 -5.66 -4.70
C LEU A 146 -4.48 -4.47 -5.65
N THR A 147 -4.47 -4.75 -6.96
CA THR A 147 -4.51 -3.73 -8.00
C THR A 147 -5.80 -2.93 -7.96
N GLY A 148 -6.94 -3.58 -7.69
CA GLY A 148 -8.22 -2.89 -7.47
C GLY A 148 -8.15 -1.87 -6.33
N VAL A 149 -7.54 -2.21 -5.19
CA VAL A 149 -7.35 -1.26 -4.08
C VAL A 149 -6.48 -0.07 -4.49
N VAL A 150 -5.39 -0.33 -5.20
CA VAL A 150 -4.48 0.72 -5.68
C VAL A 150 -5.19 1.63 -6.69
N TRP A 151 -5.95 1.04 -7.61
CA TRP A 151 -6.74 1.77 -8.61
C TRP A 151 -7.78 2.67 -7.95
N ASP A 152 -8.56 2.14 -7.01
CA ASP A 152 -9.55 2.90 -6.24
C ASP A 152 -8.95 4.16 -5.59
N ILE A 153 -7.72 4.07 -5.07
CA ILE A 153 -7.04 5.22 -4.45
C ILE A 153 -6.60 6.22 -5.53
N ILE A 154 -6.03 5.75 -6.63
CA ILE A 154 -5.57 6.58 -7.76
C ILE A 154 -6.76 7.33 -8.36
N GLU A 155 -7.81 6.60 -8.76
CA GLU A 155 -9.00 7.13 -9.41
C GLU A 155 -9.65 8.22 -8.54
N ARG A 156 -9.86 7.94 -7.24
CA ARG A 156 -10.43 8.92 -6.31
C ARG A 156 -9.57 10.17 -6.17
N HIS A 157 -8.25 10.03 -6.09
CA HIS A 157 -7.35 11.18 -5.98
C HIS A 157 -7.36 12.04 -7.25
N LEU A 158 -7.26 11.40 -8.42
CA LEU A 158 -7.29 12.09 -9.73
C LEU A 158 -8.63 12.79 -9.98
N HIS A 159 -9.75 12.21 -9.56
CA HIS A 159 -11.06 12.86 -9.64
C HIS A 159 -11.25 14.00 -8.63
N ALA A 160 -10.69 13.87 -7.43
CA ALA A 160 -10.89 14.86 -6.37
C ALA A 160 -10.01 16.11 -6.55
N VAL A 161 -8.87 15.98 -7.24
CA VAL A 161 -7.87 17.03 -7.40
C VAL A 161 -7.49 17.17 -8.87
N GLU A 162 -7.83 18.32 -9.44
CA GLU A 162 -7.42 18.69 -10.79
C GLU A 162 -5.90 18.68 -10.94
N ASP A 163 -5.41 18.19 -12.09
CA ASP A 163 -3.99 18.04 -12.41
C ASP A 163 -3.17 17.27 -11.36
N ALA A 164 -3.82 16.39 -10.59
CA ALA A 164 -3.16 15.53 -9.64
C ALA A 164 -2.20 14.55 -10.31
N THR A 165 -1.20 14.12 -9.54
CA THR A 165 -0.25 13.10 -9.94
C THR A 165 -0.11 12.08 -8.84
N VAL A 166 -0.04 10.81 -9.21
CA VAL A 166 0.21 9.71 -8.28
C VAL A 166 1.51 9.02 -8.67
N VAL A 167 2.40 8.81 -7.70
CA VAL A 167 3.61 7.99 -7.88
C VAL A 167 3.44 6.72 -7.07
N ILE A 168 3.68 5.58 -7.73
CA ILE A 168 3.44 4.25 -7.19
C ILE A 168 4.77 3.51 -7.16
N GLY A 169 5.12 2.92 -6.02
CA GLY A 169 6.26 2.03 -5.89
C GLY A 169 5.89 0.78 -5.10
N ALA A 170 6.60 -0.32 -5.32
CA ALA A 170 6.47 -1.52 -4.52
C ALA A 170 7.84 -2.03 -4.08
N VAL A 171 7.91 -2.58 -2.87
CA VAL A 171 9.08 -3.26 -2.31
C VAL A 171 8.67 -4.67 -1.92
N PHE A 172 9.58 -5.62 -2.09
CA PHE A 172 9.37 -7.04 -1.83
C PHE A 172 10.32 -7.55 -0.72
N PRO A 173 10.03 -8.71 -0.10
CA PRO A 173 10.82 -9.22 1.03
C PRO A 173 12.29 -9.51 0.72
N ASP A 174 12.63 -9.76 -0.54
CA ASP A 174 14.00 -9.97 -1.01
C ASP A 174 14.78 -8.64 -1.18
N GLY A 175 14.14 -7.50 -0.91
CA GLY A 175 14.70 -6.16 -1.09
C GLY A 175 14.62 -5.65 -2.54
N SER A 176 14.06 -6.44 -3.47
CA SER A 176 13.76 -5.93 -4.80
C SER A 176 12.65 -4.88 -4.73
N ALA A 177 12.69 -3.93 -5.66
CA ALA A 177 11.66 -2.92 -5.82
C ALA A 177 11.09 -2.97 -7.23
N SER A 178 9.81 -2.65 -7.37
CA SER A 178 9.20 -2.44 -8.68
C SER A 178 9.69 -1.14 -9.29
N LYS A 179 9.54 -1.04 -10.62
CA LYS A 179 9.58 0.25 -11.30
C LYS A 179 8.54 1.19 -10.70
N LEU A 180 8.86 2.47 -10.67
CA LEU A 180 7.91 3.48 -10.28
C LEU A 180 7.00 3.81 -11.43
N VAL A 181 5.73 3.98 -11.12
CA VAL A 181 4.71 4.38 -12.09
C VAL A 181 4.17 5.74 -11.66
N LEU A 182 4.41 6.75 -12.49
CA LEU A 182 3.80 8.06 -12.37
C LEU A 182 2.52 8.06 -13.21
N VAL A 183 1.40 8.45 -12.62
CA VAL A 183 0.08 8.49 -13.27
C VAL A 183 -0.53 9.88 -13.13
N ARG A 184 -1.05 10.39 -14.24
CA ARG A 184 -1.84 11.63 -14.35
C ARG A 184 -2.98 11.40 -15.34
N GLU A 185 -4.11 12.07 -15.17
CA GLU A 185 -5.17 12.10 -16.19
C GLU A 185 -4.72 12.93 -17.42
N ASP A 186 -4.91 12.41 -18.63
CA ASP A 186 -4.73 13.16 -19.88
C ASP A 186 -6.02 13.88 -20.24
N ARG A 187 -6.02 15.20 -20.10
CA ARG A 187 -7.19 16.04 -20.37
C ARG A 187 -7.25 16.61 -21.78
N ASP A 188 -6.18 16.44 -22.55
CA ASP A 188 -6.15 16.78 -23.97
C ASP A 188 -6.60 15.59 -24.84
N ALA A 189 -6.82 14.42 -24.23
CA ALA A 189 -7.35 13.24 -24.88
C ALA A 189 -8.77 13.48 -25.44
N ASP A 190 -9.04 12.92 -26.62
CA ASP A 190 -10.36 13.00 -27.24
C ASP A 190 -11.41 12.32 -26.34
N ALA A 191 -12.37 13.11 -25.83
CA ALA A 191 -13.43 12.62 -24.95
C ALA A 191 -14.27 11.49 -25.56
N ALA A 192 -14.25 11.31 -26.89
CA ALA A 192 -14.89 10.18 -27.55
C ALA A 192 -14.16 8.84 -27.37
N ALA A 193 -12.87 8.85 -26.96
CA ALA A 193 -12.04 7.67 -26.77
C ALA A 193 -12.04 7.13 -25.32
N GLY A 194 -12.70 7.81 -24.39
CA GLY A 194 -12.70 7.47 -22.96
C GLY A 194 -11.63 8.22 -22.17
N THR A 195 -11.49 7.88 -20.88
CA THR A 195 -10.47 8.46 -19.99
C THR A 195 -9.09 7.92 -20.39
N ALA A 196 -8.12 8.82 -20.51
CA ALA A 196 -6.74 8.46 -20.82
C ALA A 196 -5.80 8.94 -19.70
N PHE A 197 -4.67 8.25 -19.57
CA PHE A 197 -3.71 8.49 -18.51
C PHE A 197 -2.32 8.68 -19.08
N VAL A 198 -1.65 9.72 -18.60
CA VAL A 198 -0.25 9.98 -18.87
C VAL A 198 0.59 9.19 -17.88
N VAL A 199 1.36 8.24 -18.39
CA VAL A 199 2.17 7.33 -17.58
C VAL A 199 3.64 7.44 -17.92
N ALA A 200 4.47 7.56 -16.88
CA ALA A 200 5.91 7.45 -16.98
C ALA A 200 6.40 6.34 -16.03
N ILE A 201 7.31 5.50 -16.53
CA ILE A 201 7.88 4.39 -15.79
C ILE A 201 9.38 4.62 -15.62
N THR A 202 9.87 4.62 -14.38
CA THR A 202 11.29 4.77 -14.07
C THR A 202 11.80 3.62 -13.20
N GLU A 203 13.10 3.34 -13.28
CA GLU A 203 13.75 2.28 -12.50
C GLU A 203 14.19 2.76 -11.10
N ASP A 204 14.26 4.08 -10.87
CA ASP A 204 14.66 4.67 -9.58
C ASP A 204 13.78 5.87 -9.17
N LEU A 205 13.63 6.09 -7.85
CA LEU A 205 12.93 7.23 -7.22
C LEU A 205 13.68 8.55 -7.42
N ASP A 206 15.00 8.46 -7.50
CA ASP A 206 15.87 9.62 -7.66
C ASP A 206 16.10 10.00 -9.14
N ASP A 207 15.68 9.13 -10.06
CA ASP A 207 15.76 9.39 -11.50
C ASP A 207 14.57 10.24 -11.96
N GLU A 208 14.86 11.26 -12.76
CA GLU A 208 13.83 12.00 -13.48
C GLU A 208 13.04 10.99 -14.33
N PRO A 209 11.69 10.99 -14.27
CA PRO A 209 10.89 10.04 -15.04
C PRO A 209 11.34 10.10 -16.49
N ALA A 210 11.73 8.94 -17.05
CA ALA A 210 12.24 8.87 -18.42
C ALA A 210 11.31 9.62 -19.38
N ASP A 211 11.89 10.36 -20.34
CA ASP A 211 11.18 11.19 -21.34
C ASP A 211 10.07 10.44 -22.11
N ALA A 212 10.04 9.10 -22.04
CA ALA A 212 9.02 8.25 -22.61
C ALA A 212 7.71 8.30 -21.80
N VAL A 213 7.01 9.42 -21.91
CA VAL A 213 5.62 9.56 -21.49
C VAL A 213 4.72 8.81 -22.46
N THR A 214 3.94 7.85 -21.96
CA THR A 214 2.97 7.09 -22.76
C THR A 214 1.56 7.46 -22.32
N VAL A 215 0.66 7.66 -23.28
CA VAL A 215 -0.77 7.81 -23.01
C VAL A 215 -1.40 6.43 -23.05
N LEU A 216 -2.03 6.01 -21.95
CA LEU A 216 -2.67 4.71 -21.78
C LEU A 216 -4.17 4.87 -21.58
N THR A 217 -4.93 3.91 -22.07
CA THR A 217 -6.32 3.68 -21.64
C THR A 217 -6.37 3.11 -20.23
N GLU A 218 -7.55 3.09 -19.61
CA GLU A 218 -7.76 2.47 -18.29
C GLU A 218 -7.34 0.99 -18.26
N ASP A 219 -7.75 0.20 -19.26
CA ASP A 219 -7.38 -1.23 -19.35
C ASP A 219 -5.86 -1.44 -19.48
N GLU A 220 -5.17 -0.57 -20.23
CA GLU A 220 -3.72 -0.62 -20.38
C GLU A 220 -3.01 -0.20 -19.09
N LEU A 221 -3.54 0.78 -18.37
CA LEU A 221 -3.03 1.19 -17.07
C LEU A 221 -3.21 0.07 -16.03
N ASP A 222 -4.36 -0.60 -15.98
CA ASP A 222 -4.57 -1.76 -15.11
C ASP A 222 -3.53 -2.87 -15.42
N ALA A 223 -3.25 -3.13 -16.71
CA ALA A 223 -2.21 -4.08 -17.09
C ALA A 223 -0.81 -3.66 -16.60
N VAL A 224 -0.47 -2.37 -16.70
CA VAL A 224 0.80 -1.82 -16.20
C VAL A 224 0.90 -1.92 -14.68
N LEU A 225 -0.17 -1.57 -13.94
CA LEU A 225 -0.22 -1.67 -12.49
C LEU A 225 -0.09 -3.13 -12.03
N ASN A 226 -0.83 -4.05 -12.67
CA ASN A 226 -0.71 -5.47 -12.40
C ASN A 226 0.71 -5.99 -12.64
N ALA A 227 1.39 -5.52 -13.68
CA ALA A 227 2.78 -5.90 -13.94
C ALA A 227 3.74 -5.31 -12.89
N ALA A 228 3.60 -4.03 -12.56
CA ALA A 228 4.46 -3.34 -11.59
C ALA A 228 4.32 -3.91 -10.18
N LEU A 229 3.10 -4.32 -9.80
CA LEU A 229 2.83 -4.83 -8.46
C LEU A 229 3.17 -6.31 -8.31
N ARG A 230 3.43 -7.08 -9.38
CA ARG A 230 3.82 -8.50 -9.29
C ARG A 230 5.22 -8.67 -8.73
N GLY A 231 5.36 -9.58 -7.77
CA GLY A 231 6.68 -9.92 -7.23
C GLY A 231 7.49 -10.81 -8.18
N PRO A 232 8.82 -10.88 -8.01
CA PRO A 232 9.67 -11.75 -8.81
C PRO A 232 9.24 -13.23 -8.77
N ASP A 233 8.70 -13.69 -7.65
CA ASP A 233 8.20 -15.06 -7.47
C ASP A 233 6.88 -15.35 -8.20
N ASP A 234 6.08 -14.31 -8.51
CA ASP A 234 4.80 -14.48 -9.22
C ASP A 234 5.01 -14.81 -10.72
N VAL A 235 6.19 -14.51 -11.26
CA VAL A 235 6.53 -14.75 -12.68
C VAL A 235 6.84 -16.22 -12.95
N ALA A 236 7.36 -16.96 -11.95
CA ALA A 236 7.79 -18.35 -12.12
C ALA A 236 6.64 -19.38 -12.14
N GLY A 237 5.44 -19.00 -11.67
CA GLY A 237 4.27 -19.89 -11.64
C GLY A 237 3.48 -19.97 -12.97
N GLY A 238 3.80 -19.12 -13.94
CA GLY A 238 3.09 -19.00 -15.22
C GLY A 238 3.62 -19.90 -16.33
N ASN A 239 4.10 -21.11 -16.04
CA ASN A 239 4.36 -22.08 -17.10
C ASN A 239 3.07 -22.88 -17.35
N VAL A 240 2.31 -22.42 -18.34
CA VAL A 240 1.18 -23.13 -18.96
C VAL A 240 1.60 -24.56 -19.20
N GLY A 241 0.90 -25.49 -18.56
CA GLY A 241 1.05 -26.91 -18.83
C GLY A 241 0.84 -27.16 -20.31
N ASP A 242 1.92 -27.42 -21.02
CA ASP A 242 1.91 -27.96 -22.37
C ASP A 242 1.28 -29.36 -22.24
N GLY A 243 -0.04 -29.40 -22.43
CA GLY A 243 -0.85 -30.59 -22.36
C GLY A 243 -0.41 -31.53 -23.47
N ALA A 244 0.55 -32.40 -23.16
CA ALA A 244 0.86 -33.57 -23.96
C ALA A 244 -0.42 -34.41 -24.11
N GLY A 245 -1.12 -34.19 -25.23
CA GLY A 245 -2.21 -35.03 -25.67
C GLY A 245 -1.67 -36.42 -26.01
N THR A 246 -1.65 -37.31 -25.02
CA THR A 246 -1.63 -38.75 -25.26
C THR A 246 -3.01 -39.15 -25.75
N THR A 247 -3.17 -39.30 -27.06
CA THR A 247 -4.27 -40.04 -27.65
C THR A 247 -4.08 -41.52 -27.35
N ASP A 248 -4.78 -42.03 -26.35
CA ASP A 248 -4.97 -43.47 -26.16
C ASP A 248 -6.03 -43.93 -27.17
N GLY A 249 -5.55 -44.40 -28.32
CA GLY A 249 -6.36 -45.01 -29.36
C GLY A 249 -6.53 -46.49 -29.06
N ALA A 250 -7.54 -46.81 -28.26
CA ALA A 250 -8.14 -48.13 -28.26
C ALA A 250 -8.97 -48.28 -29.54
N ASP A 251 -8.60 -49.23 -30.41
CA ASP A 251 -9.61 -49.93 -31.21
C ASP A 251 -9.19 -51.36 -31.57
N ALA A 252 -10.21 -52.20 -31.63
CA ALA A 252 -10.23 -53.66 -31.52
C ALA A 252 -9.70 -54.42 -32.74
N SER A 253 -9.13 -55.62 -32.51
CA SER A 253 -9.48 -56.94 -33.08
C SER A 253 -8.37 -57.96 -32.88
#